data_AF-A0A831P6G7-F1
#
_entry.id   AF-A0A831P6G7-F1
#
_cell.length_a   1.000
_cell.length_b   1.000
_cell.length_c   1.000
_cell.angle_alpha   90.00
_cell.angle_beta   90.00
_cell.angle_gamma   90.00
#
_symmetry.space_group_name_H-M   'P 1'
#
loop_
_entity.id
_entity.type
_entity.pdbx_description
1 polymer ?
#
loop_
_entity_poly.entity_id
_entity_poly.type
_entity_poly.pdbx_seq_one_letter_code
_entity_poly.pdbx_strand_id
1 'polypeptide(L)' 'MKWVLGIDDANRSEIIGSQWLAGVLMPKDKLNELSKLKGLNDSKLMTRKKRFEIYDWIKANARFYT' A
#
# COMPACT_ATOMS: atom_id res chain seq x y z
N MET A 1 11.02 16.19 9.72
CA MET A 1 10.57 14.96 9.02
C MET A 1 9.52 15.33 7.99
N LYS A 2 9.69 14.87 6.74
CA LYS A 2 8.70 15.08 5.67
C LYS A 2 7.84 13.82 5.55
N TRP A 3 6.52 14.00 5.59
CA TRP A 3 5.55 12.92 5.48
C TRP A 3 4.95 12.89 4.08
N VAL A 4 4.49 11.72 3.66
CA VAL A 4 3.79 11.51 2.39
C VAL A 4 2.52 10.71 2.69
N LEU A 5 1.42 11.16 2.12
CA LEU A 5 0.12 10.50 2.18
C LEU A 5 -0.17 9.88 0.81
N GLY A 6 -0.44 8.58 0.77
CA GLY A 6 -0.99 7.89 -0.39
C GLY A 6 -2.43 7.47 -0.09
N ILE A 7 -3.32 7.65 -1.06
CA ILE A 7 -4.72 7.20 -0.99
C ILE A 7 -5.02 6.46 -2.29
N ASP A 8 -5.61 5.28 -2.17
CA ASP A 8 -6.01 4.46 -3.32
C ASP A 8 -7.30 3.71 -3.01
N ASP A 9 -8.03 3.34 -4.07
CA ASP A 9 -9.28 2.61 -3.97
C ASP A 9 -9.21 1.25 -4.65
N ALA A 10 -9.91 0.29 -4.08
CA ALA A 10 -10.07 -1.05 -4.65
C ALA A 10 -11.55 -1.34 -4.85
N ASN A 11 -11.82 -2.11 -5.89
CA ASN A 11 -13.16 -2.57 -6.21
C ASN A 11 -14.18 -1.46 -6.57
N ARG A 12 -13.73 -0.45 -7.34
CA ARG A 12 -14.61 0.65 -7.80
C ARG A 12 -15.64 0.21 -8.83
N SER A 13 -15.32 -0.80 -9.65
CA SER A 13 -16.08 -1.17 -10.84
C SER A 13 -16.71 -2.56 -10.78
N GLU A 14 -16.43 -3.37 -9.75
CA GLU A 14 -17.05 -4.70 -9.67
C GLU A 14 -18.48 -4.57 -9.15
N ILE A 15 -19.35 -5.45 -9.64
CA ILE A 15 -20.78 -5.45 -9.32
C ILE A 15 -21.04 -6.10 -7.94
N ILE A 16 -20.12 -6.96 -7.50
CA ILE A 16 -20.25 -7.75 -6.27
C ILE A 16 -19.09 -7.41 -5.35
N GLY A 17 -19.41 -7.18 -4.06
CA GLY A 17 -18.44 -6.88 -3.02
C GLY A 17 -18.46 -5.41 -2.61
N SER A 18 -17.71 -5.07 -1.56
CA SER A 18 -17.57 -3.70 -1.10
C SER A 18 -16.47 -2.98 -1.86
N GLN A 19 -16.68 -1.70 -2.15
CA GLN A 19 -15.61 -0.78 -2.51
C GLN A 19 -14.80 -0.43 -1.26
N TRP A 20 -13.47 -0.43 -1.38
CA TRP A 20 -12.56 -0.10 -0.29
C TRP A 20 -11.75 1.14 -0.66
N LEU A 21 -11.56 2.03 0.31
CA LEU A 21 -10.67 3.18 0.20
C LEU A 21 -9.60 3.03 1.29
N ALA A 22 -8.33 3.01 0.89
CA ALA A 22 -7.21 2.87 1.80
C ALA A 22 -6.34 4.12 1.79
N GLY A 23 -5.82 4.50 2.95
CA GLY A 23 -4.93 5.64 3.12
C GLY A 23 -3.72 5.24 3.95
N VAL A 24 -2.52 5.64 3.52
CA VAL A 24 -1.26 5.35 4.22
C VAL A 24 -0.45 6.63 4.41
N LEU A 25 -0.13 6.96 5.67
CA LEU A 25 0.78 8.05 6.01
C LEU A 25 2.15 7.51 6.38
N MET A 26 3.18 7.87 5.61
CA MET A 26 4.52 7.31 5.75
C MET A 26 5.62 8.39 5.79
N PRO A 27 6.71 8.18 6.54
CA PRO A 27 7.90 9.02 6.43
C PRO A 27 8.52 8.94 5.03
N LYS A 28 8.99 10.07 4.49
CA LYS A 28 9.55 10.13 3.13
C LYS A 28 10.82 9.28 2.95
N ASP A 29 11.60 9.12 4.01
CA ASP A 29 12.79 8.25 4.06
C ASP A 29 12.42 6.76 3.90
N LYS A 30 11.31 6.32 4.48
CA LYS A 30 10.79 4.95 4.33
C LYS A 30 10.28 4.65 2.93
N LEU A 31 9.78 5.66 2.20
CA LEU A 31 9.42 5.49 0.79
C LEU A 31 10.60 5.11 -0.12
N ASN A 32 11.81 5.58 0.20
CA ASN A 32 13.02 5.20 -0.54
C ASN A 32 13.46 3.75 -0.26
N GLU A 33 13.10 3.19 0.89
CA GLU A 33 13.26 1.76 1.19
C GLU A 33 12.19 0.95 0.45
N LEU A 34 10.95 1.44 0.44
CA LEU A 34 9.82 0.83 -0.24
C LEU A 34 10.06 0.73 -1.76
N SER A 35 10.60 1.76 -2.42
CA SER A 35 10.89 1.73 -3.86
C SER A 35 11.91 0.66 -4.28
N LYS A 36 12.72 0.16 -3.33
CA LYS A 36 13.65 -0.96 -3.54
C LYS A 36 12.97 -2.33 -3.45
N LEU A 37 11.75 -2.40 -2.90
CA LEU A 37 10.94 -3.62 -2.91
C LEU A 37 10.38 -3.84 -4.33
N LYS A 38 10.98 -4.80 -5.03
CA LYS A 38 10.66 -5.14 -6.41
C LYS A 38 9.16 -5.46 -6.57
N GLY A 39 8.44 -4.68 -7.39
CA GLY A 39 7.05 -4.97 -7.79
C GLY A 39 5.96 -4.11 -7.16
N LEU A 40 6.29 -3.01 -6.47
CA LEU A 40 5.30 -2.13 -5.84
C LEU A 40 4.40 -1.34 -6.80
N ASN A 41 4.83 -1.17 -8.06
CA ASN A 41 4.13 -0.31 -9.01
C ASN A 41 2.82 -0.91 -9.54
N ASP A 42 2.59 -2.22 -9.38
CA ASP A 42 1.33 -2.83 -9.79
C ASP A 42 0.98 -4.04 -8.89
N SER A 43 0.15 -3.80 -7.88
CA SER A 43 -0.36 -4.83 -6.97
C SER A 43 -1.16 -5.93 -7.69
N LYS A 44 -1.64 -5.65 -8.93
CA LYS A 44 -2.46 -6.56 -9.75
C LYS A 44 -1.64 -7.72 -10.33
N LEU A 45 -0.34 -7.52 -10.55
CA LEU A 45 0.59 -8.55 -11.04
C LEU A 45 1.25 -9.35 -9.92
N MET A 46 0.92 -9.06 -8.66
CA MET A 46 1.52 -9.70 -7.49
C MET A 46 0.80 -10.97 -7.07
N THR A 47 1.56 -11.94 -6.57
CA THR A 47 0.96 -13.09 -5.87
C THR A 47 0.33 -12.64 -4.56
N ARG A 48 -0.69 -13.37 -4.10
CA ARG A 48 -1.36 -13.09 -2.81
C ARG A 48 -0.37 -13.04 -1.64
N LYS A 49 0.60 -13.95 -1.62
CA LYS A 49 1.67 -14.00 -0.61
C LYS A 49 2.46 -12.69 -0.56
N LYS A 50 2.90 -12.19 -1.72
CA LYS A 50 3.72 -10.99 -1.80
C LYS A 50 2.94 -9.71 -1.44
N ARG A 51 1.62 -9.69 -1.67
CA ARG A 51 0.75 -8.61 -1.17
C ARG A 51 0.69 -8.57 0.35
N PHE A 52 0.62 -9.73 1.01
CA PHE A 52 0.66 -9.79 2.48
C PHE A 52 2.01 -9.35 3.04
N GLU A 53 3.12 -9.77 2.43
CA GLU A 53 4.46 -9.32 2.84
C GLU A 53 4.61 -7.78 2.77
N ILE A 54 4.09 -7.16 1.71
CA ILE A 54 4.08 -5.68 1.60
C ILE A 54 3.15 -5.06 2.64
N TYR A 55 1.96 -5.63 2.86
CA TYR A 55 1.02 -5.14 3.85
C TYR A 55 1.63 -5.15 5.26
N ASP A 56 2.31 -6.23 5.64
CA ASP A 56 3.00 -6.35 6.93
C ASP A 56 4.15 -5.33 7.04
N TRP A 57 4.88 -5.10 5.96
CA TRP A 57 5.90 -4.06 5.92
C TRP A 57 5.29 -2.65 6.11
N ILE A 58 4.17 -2.35 5.44
CA ILE A 58 3.47 -1.07 5.59
C ILE A 58 3.00 -0.91 7.05
N LYS A 59 2.41 -1.93 7.65
CA LYS A 59 1.98 -1.90 9.07
C LYS A 59 3.13 -1.58 10.02
N ALA A 60 4.32 -2.11 9.76
CA ALA A 60 5.48 -1.90 10.61
C ALA A 60 6.13 -0.52 10.44
N ASN A 61 5.94 0.16 9.30
CA ASN A 61 6.67 1.38 8.95
C ASN A 61 5.78 2.62 8.75
N ALA A 62 4.47 2.46 8.59
CA ALA A 62 3.53 3.56 8.47
C ALA A 62 3.14 4.12 9.84
N ARG A 63 2.88 5.43 9.89
CA ARG A 63 2.30 6.05 11.09
C ARG A 63 0.81 5.80 11.20
N PHE A 64 0.12 5.81 10.05
CA PHE A 64 -1.31 5.50 9.95
C PHE A 64 -1.56 4.68 8.69
N TYR A 65 -2.45 3.71 8.79
CA TYR A 65 -2.96 2.90 7.69
C TYR A 65 -4.42 2.52 7.98
N THR A 66 -5.23 2.36 6.94
CA THR A 66 -6.60 1.83 7.01
C THR A 66 -6.87 0.87 5.87
#